data_AF-A0A841GVZ2-F1
#
_entry.id   AF-A0A841GVZ2-F1
#
_cell.length_a   1.000
_cell.length_b   1.000
_cell.length_c   1.000
_cell.angle_alpha   90.00
_cell.angle_beta   90.00
_cell.angle_gamma   90.00
#
_symmetry.space_group_name_H-M   'P 1'
#
loop_
_entity.id
_entity.type
_entity.pdbx_description
1 polymer ?
#
loop_
_entity_poly.entity_id
_entity_poly.type
_entity_poly.pdbx_seq_one_letter_code
_entity_poly.pdbx_strand_id
1 'polypeptide(L)'
;MRKPSVAPVLSVRIDSAVASAGRAPERWDQISAATANSGTYRLPVGRGHSGPSVLRVQVLLNRSLFSAGMLDGVWGRNTQNAVLWYQGREGLARTGIVDSATYARLVQTAADSAMVTVEAHTLTADDVRGPFITIPTDIYEHAKLRCSCYESLSEKLSEQFQTGRNLLRKLNPGVNLDSVAAGDTLFVPAVRAADARAAGEVAQLVVSGTDNYAQALDAGGRILYYFAATLGASYDPSPDGDFYVMSIHDNPWWNYQPKILASVPDDRPSAMIPPGPNSSVGRTWMSLSVPHYGIHGTKSPETIGYAQSAGCVRLTNWDAAFLSRRITPGTPVAFRDTRAGSGPASRNAAPAVRDTVRPAAPATRDTVRRPAPAATPASAPRDTAHHPAATAPRPVTPAAAPRDTIRRAPPAAPASTTAPRPASPAARDTVHRAPAVPSTAPRPAQAAPAPRDTTHRPAPAPRDTARARTTTRRG
;
A
#
# COMPACT_ATOMS: atom_id res chain seq x y z
N MET A 1 40.60 13.53 30.95
CA MET A 1 39.52 12.83 30.21
C MET A 1 38.20 13.07 30.95
N ARG A 2 37.18 13.66 30.31
CA ARG A 2 35.83 13.81 30.91
C ARG A 2 34.95 12.66 30.41
N LYS A 3 34.29 11.93 31.31
CA LYS A 3 33.26 10.95 30.94
C LYS A 3 32.09 11.67 30.26
N PRO A 4 31.48 11.12 29.19
CA PRO A 4 30.26 11.69 28.63
C PRO A 4 29.11 11.53 29.62
N SER A 5 28.34 12.60 29.82
CA SER A 5 27.12 12.58 30.62
C SER A 5 26.04 11.85 29.83
N VAL A 6 25.62 10.67 30.29
CA VAL A 6 24.47 9.97 29.72
C VAL A 6 23.21 10.71 30.17
N ALA A 7 22.50 11.32 29.21
CA ALA A 7 21.20 11.92 29.48
C ALA A 7 20.22 10.84 29.98
N PRO A 8 19.35 11.14 30.96
CA PRO A 8 18.45 10.13 31.50
C PRO A 8 17.46 9.67 30.42
N VAL A 9 17.38 8.36 30.22
CA VAL A 9 16.31 7.74 29.43
C VAL A 9 15.00 8.07 30.13
N LEU A 10 14.12 8.80 29.45
CA LEU A 10 12.82 9.17 29.99
C LEU A 10 11.95 7.91 30.10
N SER A 11 11.87 7.34 31.30
CA SER A 11 11.02 6.18 31.61
C SER A 11 9.54 6.58 31.52
N VAL A 12 8.98 6.51 30.32
CA VAL A 12 7.56 6.78 30.06
C VAL A 12 6.73 5.64 30.67
N ARG A 13 5.86 6.00 31.63
CA ARG A 13 4.82 5.09 32.12
C ARG A 13 3.87 4.75 30.96
N ILE A 14 3.48 3.48 30.86
CA ILE A 14 2.46 3.01 29.89
C ILE A 14 1.06 3.55 30.26
N ASP A 15 0.93 4.17 31.44
CA ASP A 15 -0.28 4.79 31.98
C ASP A 15 -0.61 6.15 31.31
N SER A 16 -1.26 6.13 30.14
CA SER A 16 -2.20 7.20 29.69
C SER A 16 -3.07 6.86 28.47
N ALA A 17 -3.26 5.57 28.17
CA ALA A 17 -4.43 5.13 27.39
C ALA A 17 -5.68 5.19 28.29
N VAL A 18 -6.20 6.39 28.53
CA VAL A 18 -7.37 6.57 29.41
C VAL A 18 -8.61 6.03 28.70
N ALA A 19 -9.16 4.94 29.22
CA ALA A 19 -10.48 4.43 28.84
C ALA A 19 -11.54 5.48 29.19
N SER A 20 -11.91 6.32 28.22
CA SER A 20 -12.72 7.52 28.47
C SER A 20 -14.22 7.21 28.41
N ALA A 21 -14.69 6.36 29.32
CA ALA A 21 -16.11 6.12 29.52
C ALA A 21 -16.84 7.48 29.74
N GLY A 22 -17.83 7.79 28.90
CA GLY A 22 -18.61 9.02 28.96
C GLY A 22 -18.07 10.23 28.17
N ARG A 23 -16.89 10.16 27.54
CA ARG A 23 -16.37 11.27 26.71
C ARG A 23 -16.84 11.12 25.25
N ALA A 24 -17.46 12.15 24.67
CA ALA A 24 -18.00 12.10 23.31
C ALA A 24 -16.94 11.64 22.26
N PRO A 25 -17.27 10.78 21.28
CA PRO A 25 -16.30 10.24 20.33
C PRO A 25 -15.50 11.30 19.60
N GLU A 26 -14.25 10.99 19.28
CA GLU A 26 -13.42 11.86 18.44
C GLU A 26 -13.97 11.98 17.02
N ARG A 27 -13.58 13.08 16.38
CA ARG A 27 -14.04 13.44 15.04
C ARG A 27 -12.87 13.88 14.15
N TRP A 28 -13.05 13.72 12.85
CA TRP A 28 -12.05 14.05 11.83
C TRP A 28 -11.53 15.49 11.94
N ASP A 29 -12.39 16.45 12.26
CA ASP A 29 -12.06 17.87 12.42
C ASP A 29 -11.07 18.14 13.58
N GLN A 30 -10.91 17.19 14.50
CA GLN A 30 -9.97 17.27 15.61
C GLN A 30 -8.55 16.78 15.24
N ILE A 31 -8.33 16.30 14.02
CA ILE A 31 -7.00 15.87 13.55
C ILE A 31 -6.07 17.09 13.36
N SER A 32 -4.88 17.00 13.94
CA SER A 32 -3.74 17.90 13.77
C SER A 32 -2.47 17.15 14.18
N ALA A 33 -1.28 17.67 13.86
CA ALA A 33 -0.03 17.09 14.36
C ALA A 33 0.02 17.05 15.90
N ALA A 34 -0.49 18.10 16.57
CA ALA A 34 -0.51 18.18 18.03
C ALA A 34 -1.44 17.14 18.67
N THR A 35 -2.67 17.00 18.17
CA THR A 35 -3.64 16.03 18.71
C THR A 35 -3.25 14.59 18.40
N ALA A 36 -2.72 14.30 17.20
CA ALA A 36 -2.25 12.99 16.80
C ALA A 36 -1.01 12.51 17.59
N ASN A 37 -0.21 13.42 18.14
CA ASN A 37 0.97 13.14 18.96
C ASN A 37 0.74 13.37 20.47
N SER A 38 -0.48 13.69 20.90
CA SER A 38 -0.81 14.10 22.28
C SER A 38 -0.50 13.06 23.36
N GLY A 39 -0.24 11.80 22.99
CA GLY A 39 -0.08 10.67 23.91
C GLY A 39 -1.38 10.17 24.54
N THR A 40 -2.44 10.99 24.53
CA THR A 40 -3.77 10.65 25.05
C THR A 40 -4.66 10.13 23.93
N TYR A 41 -4.94 8.82 23.94
CA TYR A 41 -5.77 8.16 22.93
C TYR A 41 -7.01 7.55 23.58
N ARG A 42 -8.18 7.69 22.93
CA ARG A 42 -9.45 7.25 23.49
C ARG A 42 -9.74 5.82 23.07
N LEU A 43 -9.66 4.90 24.03
CA LEU A 43 -9.98 3.50 23.82
C LEU A 43 -11.36 3.17 24.44
N PRO A 44 -12.13 2.24 23.85
CA PRO A 44 -11.83 1.49 22.62
C PRO A 44 -12.01 2.33 21.34
N VAL A 45 -11.25 2.01 20.28
CA VAL A 45 -11.44 2.55 18.93
C VAL A 45 -12.02 1.47 18.01
N GLY A 46 -13.06 1.80 17.24
CA GLY A 46 -13.72 0.87 16.34
C GLY A 46 -14.63 1.55 15.33
N ARG A 47 -15.50 0.75 14.68
CA ARG A 47 -16.45 1.19 13.65
C ARG A 47 -17.24 2.44 14.07
N GLY A 48 -17.26 3.44 13.20
CA GLY A 48 -17.96 4.71 13.43
C GLY A 48 -17.12 5.80 14.10
N HIS A 49 -15.90 5.49 14.54
CA HIS A 49 -14.97 6.50 15.03
C HIS A 49 -14.19 7.17 13.88
N SER A 50 -13.74 8.39 14.11
CA SER A 50 -12.77 9.13 13.28
C SER A 50 -11.91 9.99 14.21
N GLY A 51 -10.86 10.62 13.67
CA GLY A 51 -10.05 11.57 14.43
C GLY A 51 -8.68 11.05 14.88
N PRO A 52 -8.02 11.74 15.83
CA PRO A 52 -6.65 11.46 16.24
C PRO A 52 -6.39 10.00 16.66
N SER A 53 -7.28 9.41 17.47
CA SER A 53 -7.14 8.01 17.92
C SER A 53 -7.29 6.98 16.78
N VAL A 54 -7.99 7.31 15.69
CA VAL A 54 -8.07 6.43 14.52
C VAL A 54 -6.80 6.53 13.68
N LEU A 55 -6.35 7.75 13.37
CA LEU A 55 -5.09 7.98 12.65
C LEU A 55 -3.91 7.29 13.37
N ARG A 56 -3.90 7.38 14.70
CA ARG A 56 -2.96 6.68 15.57
C ARG A 56 -2.92 5.17 15.31
N VAL A 57 -4.08 4.53 15.31
CA VAL A 57 -4.20 3.08 15.06
C VAL A 57 -3.73 2.72 13.66
N GLN A 58 -4.12 3.48 12.64
CA GLN A 58 -3.70 3.23 11.25
C GLN A 58 -2.17 3.33 11.09
N VAL A 59 -1.52 4.34 11.67
CA VAL A 59 -0.04 4.47 11.66
C VAL A 59 0.65 3.32 12.39
N LEU A 60 0.13 2.90 13.55
CA LEU A 60 0.68 1.75 14.30
C LEU A 60 0.51 0.42 13.56
N LEU A 61 -0.60 0.23 12.85
CA LEU A 61 -0.87 -0.95 12.03
C LEU A 61 0.12 -1.05 10.86
N ASN A 62 0.28 0.01 10.06
CA ASN A 62 1.25 0.04 8.95
C ASN A 62 2.70 -0.20 9.48
N ARG A 63 3.09 0.41 10.61
CA ARG A 63 4.39 0.16 11.27
C ARG A 63 4.57 -1.25 11.83
N SER A 64 3.47 -1.91 12.16
CA SER A 64 3.43 -3.31 12.58
C SER A 64 3.30 -4.28 11.40
N LEU A 65 3.37 -3.77 10.16
CA LEU A 65 3.32 -4.51 8.89
C LEU A 65 1.92 -5.06 8.53
N PHE A 66 0.87 -4.43 9.06
CA PHE A 66 -0.53 -4.69 8.70
C PHE A 66 -1.10 -3.44 8.02
N SER A 67 -0.80 -3.27 6.72
CA SER A 67 -1.23 -2.10 5.97
C SER A 67 -2.76 -2.06 5.81
N ALA A 68 -3.37 -1.01 6.35
CA ALA A 68 -4.78 -0.70 6.13
C ALA A 68 -5.04 0.00 4.77
N GLY A 69 -4.02 0.14 3.92
CA GLY A 69 -4.04 0.95 2.72
C GLY A 69 -3.81 2.43 3.04
N MET A 70 -4.56 3.32 2.39
CA MET A 70 -4.45 4.77 2.54
C MET A 70 -4.86 5.24 3.94
N LEU A 71 -3.99 6.04 4.58
CA LEU A 71 -4.26 6.70 5.84
C LEU A 71 -5.22 7.89 5.64
N ASP A 72 -6.28 7.96 6.45
CA ASP A 72 -7.33 8.98 6.34
C ASP A 72 -7.88 9.50 7.68
N GLY A 73 -7.58 8.80 8.79
CA GLY A 73 -8.12 9.12 10.11
C GLY A 73 -9.60 8.75 10.30
N VAL A 74 -10.16 7.86 9.48
CA VAL A 74 -11.56 7.40 9.52
C VAL A 74 -11.60 5.87 9.67
N TRP A 75 -12.49 5.35 10.53
CA TRP A 75 -12.56 3.91 10.75
C TRP A 75 -13.35 3.20 9.65
N GLY A 76 -12.65 2.90 8.55
CA GLY A 76 -13.17 2.12 7.42
C GLY A 76 -13.06 0.60 7.59
N ARG A 77 -13.55 -0.14 6.59
CA ARG A 77 -13.48 -1.62 6.53
C ARG A 77 -12.03 -2.11 6.55
N ASN A 78 -11.13 -1.45 5.82
CA ASN A 78 -9.73 -1.87 5.75
C ASN A 78 -9.05 -1.80 7.12
N THR A 79 -9.32 -0.75 7.91
CA THR A 79 -8.83 -0.62 9.29
C THR A 79 -9.40 -1.72 10.19
N GLN A 80 -10.71 -1.97 10.14
CA GLN A 80 -11.35 -3.07 10.87
C GLN A 80 -10.70 -4.43 10.56
N ASN A 81 -10.48 -4.74 9.27
CA ASN A 81 -9.94 -6.01 8.81
C ASN A 81 -8.46 -6.16 9.18
N ALA A 82 -7.66 -5.10 9.03
CA ALA A 82 -6.27 -5.08 9.49
C ALA A 82 -6.16 -5.36 11.00
N VAL A 83 -7.04 -4.78 11.83
CA VAL A 83 -7.10 -5.08 13.28
C VAL A 83 -7.50 -6.52 13.54
N LEU A 84 -8.51 -7.07 12.85
CA LEU A 84 -8.95 -8.47 13.01
C LEU A 84 -7.84 -9.49 12.71
N TRP A 85 -7.00 -9.22 11.71
CA TRP A 85 -5.87 -10.07 11.34
C TRP A 85 -4.66 -9.86 12.25
N TYR A 86 -4.39 -8.61 12.64
CA TYR A 86 -3.36 -8.28 13.62
C TYR A 86 -3.63 -8.97 14.97
N GLN A 87 -4.85 -8.82 15.51
CA GLN A 87 -5.27 -9.48 16.75
C GLN A 87 -5.07 -11.00 16.69
N GLY A 88 -5.47 -11.64 15.58
CA GLY A 88 -5.28 -13.08 15.38
C GLY A 88 -3.80 -13.48 15.39
N ARG A 89 -2.93 -12.72 14.71
CA ARG A 89 -1.48 -12.96 14.64
C ARG A 89 -0.78 -12.75 15.98
N GLU A 90 -1.28 -11.85 16.83
CA GLU A 90 -0.74 -11.59 18.17
C GLU A 90 -1.36 -12.45 19.29
N GLY A 91 -2.27 -13.39 18.96
CA GLY A 91 -2.95 -14.22 19.96
C GLY A 91 -4.00 -13.48 20.81
N LEU A 92 -4.48 -12.34 20.33
CA LEU A 92 -5.52 -11.52 20.97
C LEU A 92 -6.92 -11.93 20.50
N ALA A 93 -7.95 -11.55 21.27
CA ALA A 93 -9.33 -11.70 20.85
C ALA A 93 -9.61 -10.93 19.55
N ARG A 94 -10.07 -11.61 18.50
CA ARG A 94 -10.37 -11.04 17.18
C ARG A 94 -11.71 -10.27 17.19
N THR A 95 -11.74 -9.16 17.94
CA THR A 95 -12.90 -8.27 18.05
C THR A 95 -12.99 -7.28 16.88
N GLY A 96 -11.86 -6.97 16.24
CA GLY A 96 -11.72 -5.87 15.28
C GLY A 96 -11.86 -4.49 15.91
N ILE A 97 -11.83 -4.41 17.24
CA ILE A 97 -11.91 -3.18 18.04
C ILE A 97 -10.57 -3.06 18.77
N VAL A 98 -9.93 -1.89 18.69
CA VAL A 98 -8.70 -1.62 19.44
C VAL A 98 -9.06 -1.19 20.86
N ASP A 99 -9.06 -2.17 21.76
CA ASP A 99 -9.08 -1.99 23.22
C ASP A 99 -7.67 -1.72 23.78
N SER A 100 -7.55 -1.59 25.10
CA SER A 100 -6.27 -1.33 25.78
C SER A 100 -5.22 -2.42 25.54
N ALA A 101 -5.61 -3.68 25.45
CA ALA A 101 -4.70 -4.79 25.20
C ALA A 101 -4.16 -4.75 23.75
N THR A 102 -5.06 -4.57 22.79
CA THR A 102 -4.72 -4.43 21.36
C THR A 102 -3.85 -3.20 21.12
N TYR A 103 -4.17 -2.06 21.76
CA TYR A 103 -3.40 -0.83 21.66
C TYR A 103 -1.98 -0.99 22.25
N ALA A 104 -1.87 -1.56 23.45
CA ALA A 104 -0.57 -1.82 24.07
C ALA A 104 0.30 -2.73 23.19
N ARG A 105 -0.30 -3.75 22.56
CA ARG A 105 0.43 -4.64 21.65
C ARG A 105 0.87 -3.93 20.36
N LEU A 106 0.01 -3.11 19.76
CA LEU A 106 0.34 -2.27 18.60
C LEU A 106 1.52 -1.33 18.88
N VAL A 107 1.57 -0.72 20.07
CA VAL A 107 2.69 0.13 20.50
C VAL A 107 3.99 -0.67 20.62
N GLN A 108 3.95 -1.92 21.12
CA GLN A 108 5.12 -2.79 21.22
C GLN A 108 5.66 -3.23 19.84
N THR A 109 4.78 -3.53 18.87
CA THR A 109 5.22 -4.06 17.56
C THR A 109 5.68 -2.98 16.57
N ALA A 110 5.26 -1.73 16.74
CA ALA A 110 5.46 -0.63 15.80
C ALA A 110 6.88 0.00 15.75
N ALA A 111 7.88 -0.60 16.42
CA ALA A 111 9.28 -0.13 16.53
C ALA A 111 9.49 1.22 17.24
N ASP A 112 10.76 1.59 17.42
CA ASP A 112 11.27 2.50 18.45
C ASP A 112 10.71 3.93 18.41
N SER A 113 10.18 4.39 17.27
CA SER A 113 9.47 5.68 17.15
C SER A 113 7.99 5.59 17.54
N ALA A 114 7.58 4.55 18.29
CA ALA A 114 6.19 4.21 18.57
C ALA A 114 5.33 5.40 19.00
N MET A 115 5.85 6.38 19.75
CA MET A 115 5.08 7.52 20.26
C MET A 115 4.73 8.60 19.22
N VAL A 116 5.47 8.72 18.12
CA VAL A 116 5.20 9.73 17.07
C VAL A 116 4.23 9.17 16.05
N THR A 117 3.07 9.80 15.89
CA THR A 117 2.05 9.46 14.87
C THR A 117 2.24 10.30 13.60
N VAL A 118 2.55 11.58 13.80
CA VAL A 118 2.78 12.57 12.73
C VAL A 118 4.15 13.21 12.98
N GLU A 119 5.05 13.13 12.01
CA GLU A 119 6.40 13.69 12.10
C GLU A 119 6.51 14.99 11.30
N ALA A 120 7.44 15.85 11.71
CA ALA A 120 7.85 17.01 10.92
C ALA A 120 8.92 16.54 9.92
N HIS A 121 8.60 16.55 8.64
CA HIS A 121 9.48 16.16 7.54
C HIS A 121 9.92 17.39 6.76
N THR A 122 11.23 17.67 6.75
CA THR A 122 11.83 18.69 5.88
C THR A 122 11.99 18.13 4.48
N LEU A 123 11.32 18.75 3.50
CA LEU A 123 11.29 18.32 2.12
C LEU A 123 12.67 18.39 1.48
N THR A 124 13.04 17.32 0.80
CA THR A 124 14.26 17.20 -0.01
C THR A 124 13.98 17.63 -1.45
N ALA A 125 15.05 17.84 -2.23
CA ALA A 125 14.93 18.05 -3.68
C ALA A 125 14.21 16.87 -4.37
N ASP A 126 14.39 15.65 -3.86
CA ASP A 126 13.74 14.44 -4.36
C ASP A 126 12.24 14.43 -4.10
N ASP A 127 11.79 14.96 -2.97
CA ASP A 127 10.37 15.04 -2.61
C ASP A 127 9.60 15.99 -3.55
N VAL A 128 10.20 17.15 -3.88
CA VAL A 128 9.54 18.17 -4.73
C VAL A 128 9.78 18.02 -6.24
N ARG A 129 10.72 17.16 -6.66
CA ARG A 129 11.04 16.93 -8.09
C ARG A 129 9.84 16.39 -8.89
N GLY A 130 9.47 17.10 -9.95
CA GLY A 130 8.49 16.66 -10.97
C GLY A 130 9.09 15.72 -12.03
N PRO A 131 8.53 15.69 -13.26
CA PRO A 131 7.46 16.55 -13.76
C PRO A 131 6.10 16.23 -13.13
N PHE A 132 5.24 17.24 -13.09
CA PHE A 132 3.81 17.10 -12.81
C PHE A 132 3.07 17.43 -14.09
N ILE A 133 2.20 16.52 -14.56
CA ILE A 133 1.54 16.64 -15.88
C ILE A 133 0.06 16.30 -15.76
N THR A 134 -0.81 17.03 -16.46
CA THR A 134 -2.21 16.61 -16.61
C THR A 134 -2.28 15.36 -17.48
N ILE A 135 -2.99 14.35 -17.01
CA ILE A 135 -3.21 13.10 -17.74
C ILE A 135 -4.59 13.13 -18.41
N PRO A 136 -4.68 12.97 -19.75
CA PRO A 136 -5.95 12.86 -20.45
C PRO A 136 -6.83 11.73 -19.89
N THR A 137 -8.14 11.96 -19.83
CA THR A 137 -9.11 10.95 -19.44
C THR A 137 -9.29 9.86 -20.50
N ASP A 138 -9.10 10.17 -21.78
CA ASP A 138 -9.03 9.17 -22.84
C ASP A 138 -7.69 8.43 -22.82
N ILE A 139 -7.80 7.10 -22.83
CA ILE A 139 -6.68 6.17 -22.67
C ILE A 139 -5.72 6.14 -23.87
N TYR A 140 -6.16 6.57 -25.06
CA TYR A 140 -5.34 6.65 -26.27
C TYR A 140 -4.60 7.98 -26.37
N GLU A 141 -5.16 9.07 -25.84
CA GLU A 141 -4.40 10.30 -25.59
C GLU A 141 -3.38 10.11 -24.46
N HIS A 142 -3.74 9.39 -23.39
CA HIS A 142 -2.80 8.99 -22.33
C HIS A 142 -1.64 8.14 -22.89
N ALA A 143 -1.91 7.21 -23.82
CA ALA A 143 -0.87 6.41 -24.48
C ALA A 143 0.21 7.22 -25.23
N LYS A 144 -0.07 8.49 -25.59
CA LYS A 144 0.89 9.38 -26.27
C LYS A 144 1.84 10.11 -25.30
N LEU A 145 1.60 10.02 -23.99
CA LEU A 145 2.45 10.66 -22.98
C LEU A 145 3.79 9.94 -22.82
N ARG A 146 4.80 10.65 -22.28
CA ARG A 146 6.11 10.07 -21.96
C ARG A 146 6.13 9.25 -20.65
N CYS A 147 5.17 9.50 -19.76
CA CYS A 147 5.00 8.83 -18.48
C CYS A 147 3.55 8.96 -18.02
N SER A 148 3.12 8.04 -17.15
CA SER A 148 1.97 8.22 -16.27
C SER A 148 2.42 8.89 -14.96
N CYS A 149 3.08 10.04 -15.06
CA CYS A 149 3.62 10.77 -13.90
C CYS A 149 2.51 11.26 -12.95
N TYR A 150 2.88 11.77 -11.78
CA TYR A 150 1.93 12.46 -10.89
C TYR A 150 1.34 13.69 -11.60
N GLU A 151 0.09 14.05 -11.31
CA GLU A 151 -0.52 15.27 -11.83
C GLU A 151 -0.21 16.49 -10.94
N SER A 152 0.16 16.25 -9.68
CA SER A 152 0.41 17.30 -8.69
C SER A 152 1.45 16.92 -7.64
N LEU A 153 2.06 17.93 -6.99
CA LEU A 153 3.03 17.70 -5.91
C LEU A 153 2.32 17.17 -4.65
N SER A 154 1.14 17.69 -4.34
CA SER A 154 0.33 17.25 -3.21
C SER A 154 -0.08 15.78 -3.32
N GLU A 155 -0.35 15.27 -4.51
CA GLU A 155 -0.58 13.85 -4.81
C GLU A 155 0.68 13.00 -4.61
N LYS A 156 1.83 13.42 -5.17
CA LYS A 156 3.12 12.74 -4.97
C LYS A 156 3.47 12.60 -3.50
N LEU A 157 3.37 13.70 -2.74
CA LEU A 157 3.63 13.71 -1.31
C LEU A 157 2.61 12.83 -0.55
N SER A 158 1.35 12.81 -1.00
CA SER A 158 0.33 11.93 -0.41
C SER A 158 0.67 10.45 -0.60
N GLU A 159 1.06 10.01 -1.81
CA GLU A 159 1.53 8.63 -2.06
C GLU A 159 2.76 8.30 -1.21
N GLN A 160 3.74 9.22 -1.17
CA GLN A 160 5.00 9.03 -0.44
C GLN A 160 4.83 8.83 1.07
N PHE A 161 3.83 9.47 1.68
CA PHE A 161 3.51 9.33 3.10
C PHE A 161 2.24 8.47 3.34
N GLN A 162 1.91 7.58 2.38
CA GLN A 162 0.86 6.57 2.44
C GLN A 162 -0.54 7.12 2.80
N THR A 163 -0.84 8.36 2.43
CA THR A 163 -1.97 9.15 2.93
C THR A 163 -2.83 9.70 1.79
N GLY A 164 -4.03 10.17 2.09
CA GLY A 164 -4.85 10.93 1.15
C GLY A 164 -4.53 12.43 1.19
N ARG A 165 -4.68 13.12 0.05
CA ARG A 165 -4.52 14.60 -0.06
C ARG A 165 -5.34 15.39 0.98
N ASN A 166 -6.50 14.87 1.39
CA ASN A 166 -7.35 15.48 2.42
C ASN A 166 -6.72 15.43 3.82
N LEU A 167 -6.14 14.29 4.21
CA LEU A 167 -5.45 14.17 5.49
C LEU A 167 -4.12 14.95 5.47
N LEU A 168 -3.37 14.93 4.37
CA LEU A 168 -2.13 15.72 4.26
C LEU A 168 -2.41 17.23 4.39
N ARG A 169 -3.48 17.75 3.78
CA ARG A 169 -3.95 19.13 4.01
C ARG A 169 -4.39 19.39 5.45
N LYS A 170 -5.07 18.42 6.09
CA LYS A 170 -5.52 18.55 7.49
C LYS A 170 -4.37 18.69 8.48
N LEU A 171 -3.26 18.00 8.23
CA LEU A 171 -2.06 18.08 9.05
C LEU A 171 -1.28 19.39 8.82
N ASN A 172 -1.49 20.07 7.67
CA ASN A 172 -0.76 21.26 7.25
C ASN A 172 -1.71 22.43 6.93
N PRO A 173 -2.47 22.94 7.93
CA PRO A 173 -3.44 24.01 7.70
C PRO A 173 -2.76 25.29 7.20
N GLY A 174 -3.33 25.88 6.15
CA GLY A 174 -2.81 27.11 5.52
C GLY A 174 -1.66 26.90 4.52
N VAL A 175 -1.12 25.68 4.39
CA VAL A 175 -0.05 25.38 3.43
C VAL A 175 -0.64 25.00 2.06
N ASN A 176 -0.20 25.67 1.00
CA ASN A 176 -0.46 25.21 -0.37
C ASN A 176 0.53 24.09 -0.74
N LEU A 177 0.09 22.84 -0.60
CA LEU A 177 0.90 21.64 -0.86
C LEU A 177 1.43 21.54 -2.30
N ASP A 178 0.85 22.27 -3.25
CA ASP A 178 1.29 22.31 -4.66
C ASP A 178 2.26 23.47 -4.94
N SER A 179 2.76 24.15 -3.91
CA SER A 179 3.74 25.25 -4.02
C SER A 179 4.88 25.17 -2.99
N VAL A 180 5.01 24.05 -2.28
CA VAL A 180 6.12 23.82 -1.34
C VAL A 180 7.42 23.47 -2.07
N ALA A 181 8.54 23.86 -1.48
CA ALA A 181 9.88 23.69 -2.01
C ALA A 181 10.76 22.79 -1.11
N ALA A 182 11.93 22.39 -1.62
CA ALA A 182 12.93 21.73 -0.79
C ALA A 182 13.41 22.68 0.31
N GLY A 183 13.47 22.18 1.55
CA GLY A 183 13.72 22.97 2.76
C GLY A 183 12.45 23.34 3.53
N ASP A 184 11.27 23.36 2.90
CA ASP A 184 10.01 23.52 3.62
C ASP A 184 9.73 22.31 4.51
N THR A 185 9.02 22.50 5.61
CA THR A 185 8.69 21.43 6.56
C THR A 185 7.19 21.16 6.57
N LEU A 186 6.81 19.89 6.41
CA LEU A 186 5.43 19.41 6.48
C LEU A 186 5.23 18.44 7.62
N PHE A 187 4.05 18.46 8.23
CA PHE A 187 3.58 17.41 9.12
C PHE A 187 2.98 16.25 8.32
N VAL A 188 3.57 15.06 8.46
CA VAL A 188 3.24 13.87 7.65
C VAL A 188 3.04 12.64 8.53
N PRO A 189 2.21 11.65 8.13
CA PRO A 189 2.11 10.39 8.88
C PRO A 189 3.45 9.66 8.92
N ALA A 190 3.89 9.28 10.12
CA ALA A 190 5.26 8.85 10.38
C ALA A 190 5.50 7.35 10.07
N VAL A 191 5.11 6.90 8.87
CA VAL A 191 5.08 5.47 8.50
C VAL A 191 6.35 4.93 7.84
N ARG A 192 7.20 5.78 7.26
CA ARG A 192 8.32 5.37 6.39
C ARG A 192 9.35 4.45 7.05
N ALA A 193 9.49 4.51 8.38
CA ALA A 193 10.34 3.58 9.13
C ALA A 193 9.93 2.10 8.96
N ALA A 194 8.67 1.82 8.61
CA ALA A 194 8.17 0.48 8.32
C ALA A 194 8.75 -0.10 7.03
N ASP A 195 8.96 0.73 6.00
CA ASP A 195 9.33 0.29 4.64
C ASP A 195 10.68 -0.43 4.59
N ALA A 196 11.57 -0.10 5.53
CA ALA A 196 12.88 -0.71 5.72
C ALA A 196 12.86 -2.02 6.55
N ARG A 197 11.76 -2.34 7.25
CA ARG A 197 11.68 -3.53 8.10
C ARG A 197 11.41 -4.79 7.27
N ALA A 198 12.19 -5.83 7.49
CA ALA A 198 11.87 -7.19 7.05
C ALA A 198 11.40 -8.01 8.27
N ALA A 199 10.37 -8.85 8.09
CA ALA A 199 9.80 -9.70 9.13
C ALA A 199 10.15 -11.19 8.98
N GLY A 200 10.94 -11.53 7.95
CA GLY A 200 11.27 -12.89 7.54
C GLY A 200 11.22 -13.05 6.01
N GLU A 201 11.55 -14.26 5.55
CA GLU A 201 11.39 -14.72 4.17
C GLU A 201 9.93 -15.12 3.89
N VAL A 202 9.40 -14.72 2.73
CA VAL A 202 8.03 -15.05 2.31
C VAL A 202 8.02 -16.42 1.65
N ALA A 203 7.35 -17.39 2.28
CA ALA A 203 7.16 -18.73 1.72
C ALA A 203 5.90 -18.85 0.85
N GLN A 204 4.86 -18.04 1.12
CA GLN A 204 3.60 -18.07 0.38
C GLN A 204 2.87 -16.72 0.45
N LEU A 205 2.18 -16.36 -0.64
CA LEU A 205 1.15 -15.33 -0.64
C LEU A 205 -0.24 -15.95 -0.54
N VAL A 206 -1.14 -15.32 0.22
CA VAL A 206 -2.56 -15.68 0.29
C VAL A 206 -3.39 -14.46 -0.09
N VAL A 207 -4.29 -14.61 -1.05
CA VAL A 207 -5.22 -13.58 -1.52
C VAL A 207 -6.65 -14.05 -1.27
N SER A 208 -7.51 -13.21 -0.70
CA SER A 208 -8.89 -13.61 -0.42
C SER A 208 -9.95 -12.53 -0.65
N GLY A 209 -11.07 -12.94 -1.26
CA GLY A 209 -12.25 -12.10 -1.52
C GLY A 209 -13.15 -11.90 -0.31
N THR A 210 -13.16 -12.87 0.63
CA THR A 210 -13.95 -12.84 1.88
C THR A 210 -13.79 -11.53 2.67
N ASP A 211 -12.60 -10.95 2.69
CA ASP A 211 -12.29 -9.70 3.40
C ASP A 211 -11.45 -8.71 2.57
N ASN A 212 -11.28 -8.97 1.27
CA ASN A 212 -10.46 -8.21 0.31
C ASN A 212 -9.04 -7.88 0.82
N TYR A 213 -8.22 -8.92 0.98
CA TYR A 213 -6.84 -8.78 1.43
C TYR A 213 -5.83 -9.59 0.61
N ALA A 214 -4.56 -9.18 0.72
CA ALA A 214 -3.40 -10.00 0.44
C ALA A 214 -2.56 -10.16 1.71
N GLN A 215 -2.03 -11.35 1.95
CA GLN A 215 -1.12 -11.69 3.04
C GLN A 215 0.13 -12.36 2.47
N ALA A 216 1.24 -12.17 3.16
CA ALA A 216 2.48 -12.88 2.93
C ALA A 216 2.86 -13.63 4.21
N LEU A 217 3.09 -14.94 4.08
CA LEU A 217 3.31 -15.87 5.18
C LEU A 217 4.76 -16.38 5.17
N ASP A 218 5.30 -16.69 6.35
CA ASP A 218 6.50 -17.54 6.45
C ASP A 218 6.15 -19.02 6.31
N ALA A 219 7.16 -19.89 6.29
CA ALA A 219 6.99 -21.34 6.13
C ALA A 219 6.19 -22.00 7.27
N GLY A 220 6.02 -21.32 8.41
CA GLY A 220 5.15 -21.77 9.51
C GLY A 220 3.70 -21.29 9.38
N GLY A 221 3.34 -20.63 8.27
CA GLY A 221 2.01 -20.04 8.06
C GLY A 221 1.74 -18.75 8.85
N ARG A 222 2.76 -18.17 9.50
CA ARG A 222 2.60 -16.93 10.27
C ARG A 222 2.62 -15.72 9.35
N ILE A 223 1.66 -14.80 9.56
CA ILE A 223 1.57 -13.55 8.79
C ILE A 223 2.80 -12.67 9.06
N LEU A 224 3.58 -12.44 8.01
CA LEU A 224 4.69 -11.48 7.96
C LEU A 224 4.20 -10.08 7.62
N TYR A 225 3.38 -10.00 6.56
CA TYR A 225 2.87 -8.76 5.99
C TYR A 225 1.39 -8.96 5.64
N TYR A 226 0.55 -7.98 5.94
CA TYR A 226 -0.86 -7.92 5.55
C TYR A 226 -1.12 -6.64 4.77
N PHE A 227 -1.94 -6.71 3.72
CA PHE A 227 -2.32 -5.59 2.88
C PHE A 227 -3.83 -5.62 2.61
N ALA A 228 -4.49 -4.49 2.76
CA ALA A 228 -5.80 -4.28 2.14
C ALA A 228 -5.66 -4.34 0.61
N ALA A 229 -6.61 -5.00 -0.07
CA ALA A 229 -6.58 -5.22 -1.51
C ALA A 229 -7.94 -4.89 -2.16
N THR A 230 -7.97 -4.80 -3.49
CA THR A 230 -9.20 -4.94 -4.27
C THR A 230 -9.05 -6.11 -5.23
N LEU A 231 -10.05 -6.99 -5.26
CA LEU A 231 -10.13 -8.14 -6.15
C LEU A 231 -11.17 -7.91 -7.27
N GLY A 232 -11.25 -8.88 -8.17
CA GLY A 232 -12.17 -8.88 -9.32
C GLY A 232 -13.64 -8.85 -8.91
N ALA A 233 -14.46 -8.16 -9.71
CA ALA A 233 -15.91 -8.15 -9.56
C ALA A 233 -16.53 -9.53 -9.73
N SER A 234 -17.78 -9.74 -9.29
CA SER A 234 -18.50 -11.00 -9.57
C SER A 234 -18.69 -11.30 -11.07
N TYR A 235 -18.68 -10.26 -11.92
CA TYR A 235 -18.75 -10.36 -13.39
C TYR A 235 -17.37 -10.45 -14.07
N ASP A 236 -16.28 -10.22 -13.34
CA ASP A 236 -14.90 -10.36 -13.82
C ASP A 236 -14.01 -10.78 -12.62
N PRO A 237 -14.17 -12.02 -12.13
CA PRO A 237 -13.67 -12.43 -10.83
C PRO A 237 -12.17 -12.72 -10.85
N SER A 238 -11.51 -12.47 -9.72
CA SER A 238 -10.17 -13.05 -9.50
C SER A 238 -10.24 -14.58 -9.55
N PRO A 239 -9.19 -15.27 -10.01
CA PRO A 239 -9.18 -16.73 -10.08
C PRO A 239 -9.20 -17.32 -8.66
N ASP A 240 -9.86 -18.46 -8.46
CA ASP A 240 -9.63 -19.31 -7.27
C ASP A 240 -8.61 -20.40 -7.65
N GLY A 241 -7.74 -20.77 -6.70
CA GLY A 241 -6.79 -21.86 -6.88
C GLY A 241 -5.40 -21.55 -6.35
N ASP A 242 -4.43 -22.35 -6.78
CA ASP A 242 -3.02 -22.21 -6.42
C ASP A 242 -2.19 -21.90 -7.66
N PHE A 243 -1.43 -20.81 -7.57
CA PHE A 243 -0.62 -20.23 -8.64
C PHE A 243 0.78 -19.90 -8.09
N TYR A 244 1.61 -19.27 -8.91
CA TYR A 244 2.88 -18.70 -8.47
C TYR A 244 3.17 -17.38 -9.20
N VAL A 245 4.07 -16.57 -8.64
CA VAL A 245 4.58 -15.36 -9.30
C VAL A 245 5.48 -15.75 -10.46
N MET A 246 5.13 -15.38 -11.69
CA MET A 246 5.94 -15.63 -12.88
C MET A 246 7.05 -14.60 -13.09
N SER A 247 6.73 -13.33 -12.90
CA SER A 247 7.67 -12.22 -13.13
C SER A 247 7.28 -10.99 -12.30
N ILE A 248 8.27 -10.14 -12.04
CA ILE A 248 8.12 -8.91 -11.28
C ILE A 248 8.67 -7.77 -12.14
N HIS A 249 7.88 -6.73 -12.34
CA HIS A 249 8.23 -5.58 -13.17
C HIS A 249 8.00 -4.29 -12.38
N ASP A 250 9.09 -3.60 -12.08
CA ASP A 250 9.05 -2.24 -11.53
C ASP A 250 8.83 -1.23 -12.65
N ASN A 251 7.93 -0.28 -12.41
CA ASN A 251 7.48 0.77 -13.32
C ASN A 251 7.18 0.24 -14.75
N PRO A 252 6.19 -0.66 -14.90
CA PRO A 252 5.91 -1.33 -16.16
C PRO A 252 5.18 -0.43 -17.17
N TRP A 253 5.42 -0.70 -18.46
CA TRP A 253 4.47 -0.32 -19.52
C TRP A 253 3.23 -1.22 -19.42
N TRP A 254 2.02 -0.67 -19.60
CA TRP A 254 0.78 -1.43 -19.49
C TRP A 254 0.06 -1.57 -20.83
N ASN A 255 -0.09 -2.82 -21.29
CA ASN A 255 -0.79 -3.14 -22.53
C ASN A 255 -2.31 -3.21 -22.27
N TYR A 256 -2.97 -2.07 -22.42
CA TYR A 256 -4.42 -1.96 -22.34
C TYR A 256 -5.04 -2.71 -23.52
N GLN A 257 -5.81 -3.74 -23.22
CA GLN A 257 -6.46 -4.62 -24.19
C GLN A 257 -7.95 -4.67 -23.85
N PRO A 258 -8.77 -3.72 -24.33
CA PRO A 258 -10.14 -3.58 -23.84
C PRO A 258 -11.00 -4.82 -24.15
N LYS A 259 -10.71 -5.52 -25.26
CA LYS A 259 -11.41 -6.75 -25.70
C LYS A 259 -11.30 -7.93 -24.73
N ILE A 260 -10.41 -7.90 -23.75
CA ILE A 260 -10.31 -8.92 -22.68
C ILE A 260 -10.74 -8.39 -21.30
N LEU A 261 -11.18 -7.14 -21.21
CA LEU A 261 -11.62 -6.49 -19.97
C LEU A 261 -13.15 -6.39 -20.01
N ALA A 262 -13.85 -7.41 -19.51
CA ALA A 262 -15.30 -7.56 -19.68
C ALA A 262 -16.12 -6.37 -19.13
N SER A 263 -15.57 -5.63 -18.18
CA SER A 263 -16.20 -4.45 -17.57
C SER A 263 -15.98 -3.13 -18.32
N VAL A 264 -15.24 -3.13 -19.43
CA VAL A 264 -14.80 -1.92 -20.14
C VAL A 264 -15.54 -1.81 -21.48
N PRO A 265 -16.46 -0.84 -21.65
CA PRO A 265 -17.22 -0.65 -22.89
C PRO A 265 -16.37 0.10 -23.94
N ASP A 266 -15.28 -0.54 -24.39
CA ASP A 266 -14.35 -0.04 -25.40
C ASP A 266 -14.01 -1.20 -26.35
N ASP A 267 -14.09 -0.97 -27.66
CA ASP A 267 -13.85 -1.98 -28.71
C ASP A 267 -12.61 -1.67 -29.58
N ARG A 268 -11.97 -0.52 -29.29
CA ARG A 268 -10.80 0.00 -30.01
C ARG A 268 -9.56 -0.92 -29.87
N PRO A 269 -8.53 -0.75 -30.72
CA PRO A 269 -7.31 -1.57 -30.67
C PRO A 269 -6.54 -1.45 -29.35
N SER A 270 -5.65 -2.38 -29.04
CA SER A 270 -4.82 -2.29 -27.82
C SER A 270 -3.96 -1.02 -27.79
N ALA A 271 -3.77 -0.44 -26.60
CA ALA A 271 -2.96 0.76 -26.39
C ALA A 271 -1.82 0.52 -25.40
N MET A 272 -0.66 1.14 -25.66
CA MET A 272 0.54 0.97 -24.86
C MET A 272 0.72 2.14 -23.89
N ILE A 273 0.34 1.94 -22.63
CA ILE A 273 0.26 3.02 -21.63
C ILE A 273 1.61 3.19 -20.92
N PRO A 274 2.14 4.43 -20.84
CA PRO A 274 3.50 4.67 -20.35
C PRO A 274 3.63 4.45 -18.83
N PRO A 275 4.83 4.09 -18.32
CA PRO A 275 5.03 3.82 -16.90
C PRO A 275 4.78 5.03 -16.00
N GLY A 276 4.33 4.77 -14.77
CA GLY A 276 4.30 5.77 -13.69
C GLY A 276 3.21 5.51 -12.64
N PRO A 277 3.17 6.33 -11.56
CA PRO A 277 2.16 6.24 -10.49
C PRO A 277 0.72 6.20 -10.99
N ASN A 278 0.41 6.96 -12.05
CA ASN A 278 -0.93 7.09 -12.60
C ASN A 278 -1.26 6.08 -13.72
N SER A 279 -0.43 5.07 -13.92
CA SER A 279 -0.80 3.92 -14.73
C SER A 279 -1.91 3.13 -14.02
N SER A 280 -2.81 2.48 -14.76
CA SER A 280 -3.87 1.65 -14.16
C SER A 280 -3.33 0.48 -13.35
N VAL A 281 -2.12 0.00 -13.69
CA VAL A 281 -1.36 -1.01 -12.92
C VAL A 281 -0.36 -0.40 -11.93
N GLY A 282 -0.29 0.94 -11.86
CA GLY A 282 0.60 1.67 -10.99
C GLY A 282 2.08 1.42 -11.27
N ARG A 283 2.89 1.46 -10.21
CA ARG A 283 4.37 1.43 -10.27
C ARG A 283 4.97 0.02 -10.20
N THR A 284 4.18 -1.01 -10.04
CA THR A 284 4.65 -2.38 -9.81
C THR A 284 3.64 -3.37 -10.36
N TRP A 285 4.10 -4.35 -11.13
CA TRP A 285 3.30 -5.47 -11.62
C TRP A 285 3.99 -6.79 -11.30
N MET A 286 3.28 -7.71 -10.64
CA MET A 286 3.71 -9.06 -10.31
C MET A 286 2.81 -10.04 -11.05
N SER A 287 3.29 -10.57 -12.19
CA SER A 287 2.56 -11.50 -13.04
C SER A 287 2.31 -12.82 -12.32
N LEU A 288 1.14 -13.42 -12.52
CA LEU A 288 0.80 -14.73 -11.98
C LEU A 288 0.87 -15.82 -13.05
N SER A 289 0.96 -17.08 -12.63
CA SER A 289 0.96 -18.27 -13.50
C SER A 289 -0.38 -18.57 -14.19
N VAL A 290 -1.37 -17.67 -14.04
CA VAL A 290 -2.65 -17.70 -14.74
C VAL A 290 -2.72 -16.52 -15.71
N PRO A 291 -2.96 -16.76 -17.03
CA PRO A 291 -2.86 -15.73 -18.06
C PRO A 291 -3.67 -14.47 -17.76
N HIS A 292 -3.08 -13.31 -18.04
CA HIS A 292 -3.66 -11.97 -17.87
C HIS A 292 -3.84 -11.45 -16.44
N TYR A 293 -3.61 -12.25 -15.39
CA TYR A 293 -3.73 -11.79 -14.00
C TYR A 293 -2.39 -11.40 -13.38
N GLY A 294 -2.45 -10.43 -12.46
CA GLY A 294 -1.32 -10.00 -11.65
C GLY A 294 -1.74 -9.41 -10.32
N ILE A 295 -0.77 -9.24 -9.43
CA ILE A 295 -0.84 -8.39 -8.24
C ILE A 295 -0.12 -7.09 -8.59
N HIS A 296 -0.76 -5.93 -8.42
CA HIS A 296 -0.21 -4.67 -8.93
C HIS A 296 -0.60 -3.42 -8.13
N GLY A 297 0.09 -2.31 -8.39
CA GLY A 297 -0.19 -1.00 -7.80
C GLY A 297 -1.47 -0.35 -8.37
N THR A 298 -1.74 0.90 -7.99
CA THR A 298 -2.90 1.63 -8.52
C THR A 298 -2.74 3.14 -8.47
N LYS A 299 -3.31 3.83 -9.46
CA LYS A 299 -3.47 5.29 -9.49
C LYS A 299 -4.51 5.86 -8.50
N SER A 300 -5.32 4.99 -7.88
CA SER A 300 -6.45 5.39 -7.02
C SER A 300 -6.41 4.64 -5.68
N PRO A 301 -5.43 4.93 -4.79
CA PRO A 301 -5.26 4.22 -3.52
C PRO A 301 -6.49 4.30 -2.60
N GLU A 302 -7.28 5.36 -2.69
CA GLU A 302 -8.55 5.54 -1.98
C GLU A 302 -9.63 4.51 -2.35
N THR A 303 -9.48 3.81 -3.49
CA THR A 303 -10.44 2.79 -3.94
C THR A 303 -10.13 1.38 -3.46
N ILE A 304 -8.94 1.16 -2.86
CA ILE A 304 -8.50 -0.16 -2.36
C ILE A 304 -9.43 -0.64 -1.24
N GLY A 305 -9.94 -1.86 -1.39
CA GLY A 305 -10.91 -2.48 -0.47
C GLY A 305 -12.35 -1.99 -0.63
N TYR A 306 -12.64 -1.04 -1.54
CA TYR A 306 -13.97 -0.43 -1.71
C TYR A 306 -14.53 -0.54 -3.14
N ALA A 307 -13.68 -0.43 -4.16
CA ALA A 307 -14.05 -0.71 -5.55
C ALA A 307 -13.90 -2.20 -5.90
N GLN A 308 -14.29 -2.55 -7.13
CA GLN A 308 -14.01 -3.83 -7.77
C GLN A 308 -12.89 -3.66 -8.82
N SER A 309 -12.31 -4.75 -9.31
CA SER A 309 -11.41 -4.75 -10.48
C SER A 309 -11.93 -5.64 -11.62
N ALA A 310 -11.24 -5.58 -12.76
CA ALA A 310 -11.32 -6.56 -13.84
C ALA A 310 -10.34 -7.71 -13.54
N GLY A 311 -10.74 -8.62 -12.64
CA GLY A 311 -9.98 -9.82 -12.26
C GLY A 311 -8.72 -9.63 -11.40
N CYS A 312 -7.88 -8.62 -11.65
CA CYS A 312 -6.55 -8.48 -11.03
C CYS A 312 -6.57 -8.01 -9.56
N VAL A 313 -5.51 -8.34 -8.81
CA VAL A 313 -5.37 -7.93 -7.40
C VAL A 313 -4.69 -6.56 -7.34
N ARG A 314 -5.46 -5.55 -6.93
CA ARG A 314 -4.99 -4.17 -6.76
C ARG A 314 -4.54 -3.96 -5.32
N LEU A 315 -3.33 -3.42 -5.14
CA LEU A 315 -2.81 -2.84 -3.91
C LEU A 315 -2.53 -1.36 -4.14
N THR A 316 -2.22 -0.61 -3.08
CA THR A 316 -1.66 0.73 -3.23
C THR A 316 -0.27 0.67 -3.91
N ASN A 317 0.18 1.76 -4.52
CA ASN A 317 1.51 1.80 -5.14
C ASN A 317 2.65 1.49 -4.14
N TRP A 318 2.54 1.96 -2.90
CA TRP A 318 3.55 1.69 -1.86
C TRP A 318 3.50 0.24 -1.36
N ASP A 319 2.31 -0.32 -1.15
CA ASP A 319 2.15 -1.72 -0.70
C ASP A 319 2.64 -2.70 -1.79
N ALA A 320 2.29 -2.46 -3.07
CA ALA A 320 2.75 -3.29 -4.18
C ALA A 320 4.29 -3.27 -4.31
N ALA A 321 4.90 -2.08 -4.26
CA ALA A 321 6.35 -1.94 -4.30
C ALA A 321 7.03 -2.50 -3.04
N PHE A 322 6.41 -2.39 -1.87
CA PHE A 322 6.91 -2.99 -0.64
C PHE A 322 6.95 -4.52 -0.75
N LEU A 323 5.91 -5.12 -1.33
CA LEU A 323 5.78 -6.56 -1.53
C LEU A 323 6.75 -7.08 -2.61
N SER A 324 6.89 -6.39 -3.74
CA SER A 324 7.76 -6.84 -4.84
C SER A 324 9.23 -7.01 -4.43
N ARG A 325 9.71 -6.21 -3.48
CA ARG A 325 11.08 -6.30 -2.92
C ARG A 325 11.28 -7.45 -1.91
N ARG A 326 10.25 -8.25 -1.64
CA ARG A 326 10.21 -9.29 -0.58
C ARG A 326 9.79 -10.68 -1.07
N ILE A 327 9.54 -10.80 -2.37
CA ILE A 327 9.16 -12.06 -3.05
C ILE A 327 10.01 -12.22 -4.31
N THR A 328 10.00 -13.42 -4.89
CA THR A 328 10.73 -13.74 -6.12
C THR A 328 9.83 -14.46 -7.12
N PRO A 329 10.20 -14.51 -8.41
CA PRO A 329 9.63 -15.48 -9.33
C PRO A 329 9.67 -16.90 -8.73
N GLY A 330 8.56 -17.62 -8.81
CA GLY A 330 8.35 -18.91 -8.15
C GLY A 330 7.65 -18.84 -6.78
N THR A 331 7.50 -17.67 -6.14
CA THR A 331 6.74 -17.56 -4.88
C THR A 331 5.30 -18.06 -5.07
N PRO A 332 4.84 -19.07 -4.29
CA PRO A 332 3.46 -19.57 -4.36
C PRO A 332 2.43 -18.52 -4.00
N VAL A 333 1.28 -18.54 -4.70
CA VAL A 333 0.15 -17.62 -4.48
C VAL A 333 -1.16 -18.41 -4.42
N ALA A 334 -1.76 -18.46 -3.24
CA ALA A 334 -3.02 -19.12 -2.95
C ALA A 334 -4.19 -18.12 -3.00
N PHE A 335 -5.10 -18.27 -3.96
CA PHE A 335 -6.34 -17.50 -4.01
C PHE A 335 -7.47 -18.30 -3.34
N ARG A 336 -8.25 -17.65 -2.46
CA ARG A 336 -9.27 -18.27 -1.62
C ARG A 336 -10.55 -17.42 -1.56
N ASP A 337 -11.69 -18.07 -1.78
CA ASP A 337 -13.02 -17.46 -1.67
C ASP A 337 -13.21 -16.21 -2.55
N THR A 338 -12.61 -16.16 -3.74
CA THR A 338 -12.68 -14.96 -4.61
C THR A 338 -14.05 -14.78 -5.24
N ARG A 339 -14.80 -15.87 -5.40
CA ARG A 339 -16.19 -15.87 -5.90
C ARG A 339 -17.23 -15.62 -4.81
N ALA A 340 -16.83 -15.59 -3.53
CA ALA A 340 -17.71 -15.15 -2.45
C ALA A 340 -17.86 -13.62 -2.54
N GLY A 341 -18.86 -13.16 -3.31
CA GLY A 341 -19.22 -11.75 -3.37
C GLY A 341 -19.45 -11.16 -1.99
N SER A 342 -19.20 -9.86 -1.83
CA SER A 342 -19.06 -9.16 -0.54
C SER A 342 -20.31 -9.18 0.36
N GLY A 343 -20.57 -10.32 0.99
CA GLY A 343 -21.47 -10.52 2.12
C GLY A 343 -20.69 -10.71 3.43
N PRO A 344 -21.34 -10.60 4.59
CA PRO A 344 -20.68 -10.80 5.87
C PRO A 344 -20.30 -12.28 6.05
N ALA A 345 -19.01 -12.59 5.93
CA ALA A 345 -18.55 -13.96 6.01
C ALA A 345 -18.74 -14.58 7.41
N SER A 346 -18.99 -15.89 7.41
CA SER A 346 -19.07 -16.68 8.63
C SER A 346 -17.75 -16.66 9.39
N ARG A 347 -17.84 -16.72 10.72
CA ARG A 347 -16.69 -16.63 11.62
C ARG A 347 -15.93 -17.95 11.63
N ASN A 348 -14.63 -17.86 11.90
CA ASN A 348 -13.71 -18.96 12.26
C ASN A 348 -13.33 -19.94 11.13
N ALA A 349 -12.36 -19.52 10.30
CA ALA A 349 -11.26 -20.39 9.89
C ALA A 349 -9.97 -19.56 9.77
N ALA A 350 -8.83 -20.13 10.17
CA ALA A 350 -7.53 -19.68 9.68
C ALA A 350 -7.24 -20.44 8.36
N PRO A 351 -6.59 -19.83 7.35
CA PRO A 351 -6.23 -20.56 6.15
C PRO A 351 -5.22 -21.65 6.51
N ALA A 352 -5.60 -22.91 6.33
CA ALA A 352 -4.69 -24.03 6.53
C ALA A 352 -3.66 -24.05 5.39
N VAL A 353 -2.39 -23.89 5.73
CA VAL A 353 -1.28 -24.28 4.84
C VAL A 353 -1.41 -25.78 4.60
N ARG A 354 -1.49 -26.20 3.33
CA ARG A 354 -1.43 -27.62 2.99
C ARG A 354 0.02 -28.02 2.78
N ASP A 355 0.49 -28.98 3.56
CA ASP A 355 1.77 -29.64 3.33
C ASP A 355 1.76 -30.38 1.98
N THR A 356 2.29 -29.74 0.94
CA THR A 356 2.59 -30.40 -0.34
C THR A 356 4.07 -30.74 -0.46
N VAL A 357 4.58 -31.49 0.51
CA VAL A 357 5.76 -32.36 0.32
C VAL A 357 5.31 -33.79 0.61
N ARG A 358 5.15 -34.57 -0.45
CA ARG A 358 4.84 -36.01 -0.37
C ARG A 358 6.15 -36.80 -0.45
N PRO A 359 6.61 -37.46 0.62
CA PRO A 359 7.64 -38.48 0.51
C PRO A 359 7.11 -39.67 -0.30
N ALA A 360 8.00 -40.38 -1.00
CA ALA A 360 7.65 -41.66 -1.61
C ALA A 360 7.32 -42.67 -0.49
N ALA A 361 6.18 -43.35 -0.60
CA ALA A 361 5.77 -44.36 0.37
C ALA A 361 6.63 -45.64 0.22
N PRO A 362 7.08 -46.27 1.31
CA PRO A 362 7.70 -47.59 1.25
C PRO A 362 6.64 -48.66 0.99
N ALA A 363 6.94 -49.63 0.14
CA ALA A 363 6.06 -50.76 -0.13
C ALA A 363 6.04 -51.73 1.06
N THR A 364 4.86 -52.00 1.63
CA THR A 364 4.64 -53.15 2.50
C THR A 364 4.40 -54.40 1.67
N ARG A 365 4.94 -55.55 2.09
CA ARG A 365 4.65 -56.85 1.50
C ARG A 365 4.55 -57.91 2.57
N ASP A 366 3.54 -58.77 2.44
CA ASP A 366 3.12 -59.71 3.47
C ASP A 366 3.83 -61.08 3.40
N THR A 367 3.93 -61.70 4.57
CA THR A 367 4.11 -63.13 4.92
C THR A 367 4.75 -64.17 3.95
N VAL A 368 5.95 -64.62 4.35
CA VAL A 368 6.44 -66.03 4.52
C VAL A 368 5.99 -67.18 3.56
N ARG A 369 6.95 -67.72 2.78
CA ARG A 369 7.26 -69.19 2.71
C ARG A 369 8.70 -69.47 2.20
N ARG A 370 9.23 -70.67 2.48
CA ARG A 370 10.65 -71.11 2.44
C ARG A 370 10.95 -72.06 1.23
N PRO A 371 12.18 -72.56 0.94
CA PRO A 371 13.33 -71.88 0.28
C PRO A 371 14.01 -72.63 -0.92
N ALA A 372 14.95 -71.95 -1.62
CA ALA A 372 16.24 -72.45 -2.20
C ALA A 372 16.29 -73.50 -3.36
N PRO A 373 17.41 -73.63 -4.14
CA PRO A 373 18.47 -72.66 -4.51
C PRO A 373 18.97 -72.68 -6.00
N ALA A 374 19.91 -71.75 -6.29
CA ALA A 374 21.04 -71.82 -7.27
C ALA A 374 20.83 -71.69 -8.81
N ALA A 375 21.47 -70.66 -9.41
CA ALA A 375 22.56 -70.77 -10.42
C ALA A 375 22.86 -69.43 -11.16
N THR A 376 24.14 -69.17 -11.44
CA THR A 376 24.73 -68.10 -12.29
C THR A 376 25.52 -68.77 -13.45
N PRO A 377 26.15 -68.07 -14.43
CA PRO A 377 25.99 -66.72 -15.01
C PRO A 377 25.97 -66.79 -16.58
N ALA A 378 26.60 -65.81 -17.28
CA ALA A 378 26.95 -65.75 -18.73
C ALA A 378 25.81 -65.37 -19.72
N SER A 379 26.03 -64.66 -20.84
CA SER A 379 27.18 -63.89 -21.37
C SER A 379 26.72 -62.93 -22.50
N ALA A 380 27.47 -61.85 -22.75
CA ALA A 380 27.45 -61.09 -24.03
C ALA A 380 28.38 -61.81 -25.07
N PRO A 381 28.51 -61.45 -26.39
CA PRO A 381 28.81 -60.06 -26.84
C PRO A 381 28.51 -59.69 -28.34
N ARG A 382 29.04 -58.53 -28.80
CA ARG A 382 29.41 -58.14 -30.19
C ARG A 382 28.28 -57.85 -31.21
N ASP A 383 28.46 -57.03 -32.27
CA ASP A 383 29.49 -56.02 -32.62
C ASP A 383 28.93 -55.05 -33.70
N THR A 384 29.72 -54.02 -34.07
CA THR A 384 29.62 -53.13 -35.27
C THR A 384 28.64 -51.94 -35.23
N ALA A 385 28.91 -50.80 -35.89
CA ALA A 385 30.17 -50.12 -36.24
C ALA A 385 29.90 -48.66 -36.72
N HIS A 386 30.97 -47.84 -36.75
CA HIS A 386 31.14 -46.57 -37.49
C HIS A 386 30.73 -45.22 -36.85
N HIS A 387 31.49 -44.21 -37.28
CA HIS A 387 31.76 -42.86 -36.75
C HIS A 387 31.48 -41.83 -37.89
N PRO A 388 31.73 -40.49 -37.79
CA PRO A 388 32.43 -39.75 -36.72
C PRO A 388 31.79 -38.42 -36.21
N ALA A 389 32.32 -38.03 -35.05
CA ALA A 389 32.52 -36.70 -34.45
C ALA A 389 32.04 -35.39 -35.13
N ALA A 390 31.50 -34.50 -34.28
CA ALA A 390 31.70 -33.05 -34.35
C ALA A 390 31.99 -32.49 -32.94
N THR A 391 32.80 -31.43 -32.86
CA THR A 391 33.61 -31.10 -31.66
C THR A 391 33.03 -29.98 -30.80
N ALA A 392 33.11 -30.10 -29.47
CA ALA A 392 32.77 -29.04 -28.52
C ALA A 392 33.97 -28.09 -28.25
N PRO A 393 33.77 -26.76 -28.16
CA PRO A 393 34.82 -25.83 -27.78
C PRO A 393 34.96 -25.68 -26.25
N ARG A 394 36.21 -25.69 -25.75
CA ARG A 394 36.57 -25.24 -24.38
C ARG A 394 36.83 -23.72 -24.37
N PRO A 395 36.71 -23.05 -23.20
CA PRO A 395 36.77 -21.59 -23.13
C PRO A 395 38.18 -21.03 -23.32
N VAL A 396 38.26 -19.83 -23.90
CA VAL A 396 39.49 -19.03 -24.02
C VAL A 396 39.48 -17.85 -23.05
N THR A 397 40.60 -17.67 -22.36
CA THR A 397 40.91 -16.51 -21.52
C THR A 397 41.78 -15.53 -22.30
N PRO A 398 41.59 -14.20 -22.18
CA PRO A 398 42.65 -13.22 -22.43
C PRO A 398 43.11 -12.52 -21.13
N ALA A 399 44.34 -12.02 -21.15
CA ALA A 399 45.05 -11.48 -19.99
C ALA A 399 44.82 -9.96 -19.77
N ALA A 400 45.37 -9.45 -18.66
CA ALA A 400 45.55 -8.01 -18.36
C ALA A 400 46.42 -7.30 -19.45
N ALA A 401 46.52 -5.97 -19.56
CA ALA A 401 46.39 -4.87 -18.58
C ALA A 401 46.00 -3.56 -19.35
N PRO A 402 46.15 -2.28 -18.89
CA PRO A 402 46.89 -1.75 -17.73
C PRO A 402 46.04 -0.95 -16.70
N ARG A 403 46.71 -0.54 -15.62
CA ARG A 403 46.18 0.36 -14.58
C ARG A 403 46.37 1.81 -15.03
N ASP A 404 45.36 2.64 -14.83
CA ASP A 404 45.53 4.10 -14.87
C ASP A 404 45.21 4.72 -13.51
N THR A 405 46.10 5.59 -13.04
CA THR A 405 46.09 6.14 -11.68
C THR A 405 45.38 7.50 -11.63
N ILE A 406 44.17 7.55 -11.08
CA ILE A 406 43.60 8.83 -10.62
C ILE A 406 43.88 9.02 -9.13
N ARG A 407 44.61 10.10 -8.85
CA ARG A 407 45.19 10.47 -7.56
C ARG A 407 44.10 10.97 -6.60
N ARG A 408 43.93 10.30 -5.45
CA ARG A 408 43.13 10.84 -4.33
C ARG A 408 43.72 12.17 -3.84
N ALA A 409 42.90 13.20 -3.73
CA ALA A 409 43.18 14.38 -2.91
C ALA A 409 42.66 14.17 -1.47
N PRO A 410 43.35 14.67 -0.43
CA PRO A 410 42.96 14.47 0.97
C PRO A 410 41.84 15.44 1.43
N PRO A 411 41.12 15.11 2.53
CA PRO A 411 40.06 15.97 3.07
C PRO A 411 40.62 17.16 3.86
N ALA A 412 39.97 18.33 3.74
CA ALA A 412 40.25 19.48 4.58
C ALA A 412 39.55 19.34 5.95
N ALA A 413 40.29 19.61 7.02
CA ALA A 413 39.83 19.66 8.41
C ALA A 413 39.65 21.14 8.86
N PRO A 414 38.96 21.42 9.99
CA PRO A 414 38.18 22.64 10.14
C PRO A 414 38.95 23.86 10.66
N ALA A 415 38.53 25.05 10.22
CA ALA A 415 38.86 26.31 10.88
C ALA A 415 37.87 26.60 12.02
N SER A 416 38.40 26.90 13.20
CA SER A 416 37.63 27.36 14.37
C SER A 416 38.02 28.79 14.69
N THR A 417 37.07 29.75 14.69
CA THR A 417 37.23 31.01 15.45
C THR A 417 35.90 31.74 15.70
N THR A 418 35.63 31.96 16.99
CA THR A 418 35.06 33.19 17.58
C THR A 418 33.62 33.62 17.26
N ALA A 419 32.77 33.52 18.29
CA ALA A 419 31.49 34.24 18.38
C ALA A 419 31.66 35.64 19.04
N PRO A 420 30.67 36.52 18.89
CA PRO A 420 30.33 37.49 19.94
C PRO A 420 28.90 37.28 20.49
N ARG A 421 28.73 37.55 21.79
CA ARG A 421 27.44 37.58 22.51
C ARG A 421 26.76 38.97 22.40
N PRO A 422 25.51 39.16 22.85
CA PRO A 422 24.59 40.14 22.28
C PRO A 422 24.67 41.54 22.91
N ALA A 423 24.08 42.52 22.22
CA ALA A 423 23.77 43.84 22.74
C ALA A 423 22.30 44.23 22.51
N SER A 424 21.63 44.53 23.62
CA SER A 424 20.42 45.33 23.83
C SER A 424 20.55 45.80 25.29
N PRO A 425 20.10 47.01 25.69
CA PRO A 425 18.86 47.64 25.23
C PRO A 425 18.92 49.18 25.02
N ALA A 426 17.84 49.76 24.46
CA ALA A 426 17.27 51.05 24.91
C ALA A 426 15.90 51.27 24.23
N ALA A 427 14.98 51.94 24.92
CA ALA A 427 13.69 52.40 24.39
C ALA A 427 13.55 53.91 24.59
N ARG A 428 12.76 54.58 23.74
CA ARG A 428 11.81 55.70 24.05
C ARG A 428 11.24 56.33 22.75
N ASP A 429 9.92 56.60 22.78
CA ASP A 429 9.22 57.87 22.50
C ASP A 429 9.68 58.77 21.31
N THR A 430 8.84 59.43 20.49
CA THR A 430 7.37 59.64 20.48
C THR A 430 6.90 60.23 19.12
N VAL A 431 5.65 59.95 18.72
CA VAL A 431 4.65 60.81 18.01
C VAL A 431 5.10 61.93 17.03
N HIS A 432 4.70 61.86 15.74
CA HIS A 432 3.78 62.87 15.14
C HIS A 432 3.19 62.53 13.72
N ARG A 433 1.85 62.60 13.66
CA ARG A 433 0.89 63.08 12.62
C ARG A 433 1.28 63.25 11.12
N ALA A 434 0.37 62.81 10.23
CA ALA A 434 0.36 63.01 8.76
C ALA A 434 -0.17 64.40 8.30
N PRO A 435 -0.06 64.78 6.99
CA PRO A 435 -1.02 64.42 5.89
C PRO A 435 -0.30 63.91 4.60
N ALA A 436 -0.80 63.06 3.68
CA ALA A 436 -2.04 63.02 2.84
C ALA A 436 -2.07 64.11 1.73
N VAL A 437 -2.33 63.88 0.42
CA VAL A 437 -2.81 62.72 -0.40
C VAL A 437 -2.12 62.75 -1.83
N PRO A 438 -2.70 62.39 -3.00
CA PRO A 438 -3.13 61.08 -3.53
C PRO A 438 -2.39 60.59 -4.81
N SER A 439 -2.61 59.33 -5.23
CA SER A 439 -2.49 58.87 -6.63
C SER A 439 -3.58 57.84 -6.96
N THR A 440 -3.97 57.74 -8.23
CA THR A 440 -5.27 57.22 -8.71
C THR A 440 -5.17 56.00 -9.63
N ALA A 441 -6.36 55.42 -9.93
CA ALA A 441 -6.65 54.39 -10.95
C ALA A 441 -6.58 52.89 -10.48
N PRO A 442 -7.26 51.94 -11.16
CA PRO A 442 -8.55 51.48 -10.62
C PRO A 442 -8.70 49.96 -10.43
N ARG A 443 -9.68 49.55 -9.60
CA ARG A 443 -10.10 48.13 -9.44
C ARG A 443 -11.00 47.69 -10.62
N PRO A 444 -10.84 46.47 -11.17
CA PRO A 444 -11.88 45.85 -11.99
C PRO A 444 -13.08 45.42 -11.13
N ALA A 445 -14.27 45.42 -11.73
CA ALA A 445 -15.55 45.25 -11.04
C ALA A 445 -15.84 43.80 -10.64
N GLN A 446 -16.59 43.64 -9.55
CA GLN A 446 -17.21 42.37 -9.15
C GLN A 446 -18.49 42.16 -9.97
N ALA A 447 -18.63 41.01 -10.63
CA ALA A 447 -19.87 40.61 -11.27
C ALA A 447 -20.87 40.08 -10.23
N ALA A 448 -22.10 40.62 -10.25
CA ALA A 448 -23.21 40.12 -9.44
C ALA A 448 -23.84 38.86 -10.08
N PRO A 449 -24.47 37.97 -9.28
CA PRO A 449 -25.04 36.73 -9.79
C PRO A 449 -26.34 36.94 -10.58
N ALA A 450 -26.52 36.15 -11.64
CA ALA A 450 -27.72 36.13 -12.47
C ALA A 450 -28.96 35.53 -11.74
N PRO A 451 -30.19 35.94 -12.10
CA PRO A 451 -31.41 35.44 -11.47
C PRO A 451 -31.71 33.97 -11.82
N ARG A 452 -32.40 33.28 -10.91
CA ARG A 452 -32.85 31.89 -11.11
C ARG A 452 -34.06 31.86 -12.04
N ASP A 453 -33.96 31.11 -13.14
CA ASP A 453 -35.14 30.66 -13.89
C ASP A 453 -35.73 29.41 -13.20
N THR A 454 -37.06 29.33 -13.16
CA THR A 454 -37.82 28.29 -12.46
C THR A 454 -38.91 27.71 -13.35
N THR A 455 -38.50 26.96 -14.38
CA THR A 455 -39.41 26.24 -15.27
C THR A 455 -38.91 24.83 -15.63
N HIS A 456 -38.98 23.88 -14.69
CA HIS A 456 -39.03 22.46 -15.07
C HIS A 456 -40.14 21.70 -14.33
N ARG A 457 -41.24 21.49 -15.06
CA ARG A 457 -42.40 20.69 -14.67
C ARG A 457 -42.06 19.19 -14.81
N PRO A 458 -42.35 18.33 -13.82
CA PRO A 458 -42.06 16.90 -13.92
C PRO A 458 -43.00 16.19 -14.91
N ALA A 459 -42.47 15.20 -15.62
CA ALA A 459 -43.24 14.31 -16.49
C ALA A 459 -44.08 13.29 -15.66
N PRO A 460 -45.24 12.84 -16.18
CA PRO A 460 -46.14 11.97 -15.43
C PRO A 460 -45.64 10.51 -15.34
N ALA A 461 -45.93 9.86 -14.22
CA ALA A 461 -45.68 8.43 -14.02
C ALA A 461 -46.51 7.55 -14.96
N PRO A 462 -46.01 6.36 -15.38
CA PRO A 462 -46.78 5.44 -16.20
C PRO A 462 -47.97 4.87 -15.42
N ARG A 463 -49.12 4.75 -16.09
CA ARG A 463 -50.32 4.10 -15.56
C ARG A 463 -50.15 2.59 -15.63
N ASP A 464 -50.14 1.91 -14.49
CA ASP A 464 -50.40 0.46 -14.47
C ASP A 464 -51.82 0.19 -14.95
N THR A 465 -51.94 -0.66 -15.97
CA THR A 465 -53.24 -1.06 -16.52
C THR A 465 -53.71 -2.34 -15.86
N ALA A 466 -54.78 -2.23 -15.07
CA ALA A 466 -55.50 -3.40 -14.59
C ALA A 466 -56.03 -4.20 -15.80
N ARG A 467 -55.55 -5.43 -15.99
CA ARG A 467 -56.15 -6.40 -16.91
C ARG A 467 -56.68 -7.58 -16.12
N ALA A 468 -57.93 -7.93 -16.41
CA ALA A 468 -58.74 -8.82 -15.59
C ALA A 468 -58.17 -10.23 -15.42
N ARG A 469 -58.41 -10.83 -14.25
CA ARG A 469 -58.61 -12.27 -14.12
C ARG A 469 -60.07 -12.53 -13.76
N THR A 470 -60.77 -13.19 -14.67
CA THR A 470 -62.12 -13.71 -14.48
C THR A 470 -62.13 -14.82 -13.44
N THR A 471 -63.15 -14.80 -12.58
CA THR A 471 -63.53 -15.93 -11.73
C THR A 471 -64.36 -16.93 -12.53
N THR A 472 -63.94 -18.20 -12.58
CA THR A 472 -64.89 -19.33 -12.58
C THR A 472 -64.26 -20.61 -12.01
N ARG A 473 -65.11 -21.61 -11.76
CA ARG A 473 -64.98 -22.69 -10.78
C ARG A 473 -65.33 -24.03 -11.46
N ARG A 474 -64.91 -25.15 -10.84
CA ARG A 474 -65.25 -26.56 -11.13
C ARG A 474 -64.39 -27.24 -12.20
N GLY A 475 -64.14 -28.53 -11.98
CA GLY A 475 -63.30 -29.43 -12.77
C GLY A 475 -62.44 -30.25 -11.82
#